data_AF-W6VY69-F1
#
_entry.id   AF-W6VY69-F1
#
_cell.length_a   1.000
_cell.length_b   1.000
_cell.length_c   1.000
_cell.angle_alpha   90.00
_cell.angle_beta   90.00
_cell.angle_gamma   90.00
#
_symmetry.space_group_name_H-M   'P 1'
#
loop_
_entity.id
_entity.type
_entity.pdbx_description
1 polymer ?
#
loop_
_entity_poly.entity_id
_entity_poly.type
_entity_poly.pdbx_seq_one_letter_code
_entity_poly.pdbx_strand_id
1 'polypeptide(L)'
;MPRNKFGDERPDEDEVRSTRLQVLVTESEAAAIDNWGAGNKLKSKAEMVRQLFKIGLEAADKADTLEEQKLHLLNLKRRAAREITGVNARLRTTQTEEERTQILRRGLELMGDILMELILATADISTTATRIVAPAISRRSNPEVETALYAAGWTTAQGLDEASEQDMRERLRALQTLADRQSDLGEDDK
;
A
#
# COMPACT_ATOMS: atom_id res chain seq x y z
N MET A 1 -22.33 -55.24 34.42
CA MET A 1 -21.59 -53.98 34.15
C MET A 1 -22.04 -53.44 32.80
N PRO A 2 -22.78 -52.31 32.75
CA PRO A 2 -23.03 -51.62 31.48
C PRO A 2 -21.91 -50.62 31.19
N ARG A 3 -21.36 -50.69 29.97
CA ARG A 3 -20.39 -49.74 29.43
C ARG A 3 -21.10 -48.41 29.13
N ASN A 4 -20.73 -47.35 29.84
CA ASN A 4 -21.09 -45.98 29.51
C ASN A 4 -20.50 -45.62 28.14
N LYS A 5 -21.36 -45.45 27.12
CA LYS A 5 -21.07 -44.75 25.88
C LYS A 5 -21.37 -43.25 26.09
N PHE A 6 -20.52 -42.56 26.85
CA PHE A 6 -20.44 -41.11 26.72
C PHE A 6 -19.42 -40.83 25.62
N GLY A 7 -19.93 -40.61 24.42
CA GLY A 7 -19.14 -39.99 23.35
C GLY A 7 -18.79 -38.59 23.83
N ASP A 8 -17.50 -38.38 24.08
CA ASP A 8 -16.86 -37.07 24.21
C ASP A 8 -16.87 -36.42 22.83
N GLU A 9 -18.04 -36.05 22.33
CA GLU A 9 -18.17 -35.09 21.23
C GLU A 9 -18.04 -33.71 21.86
N ARG A 10 -16.80 -33.24 21.99
CA ARG A 10 -16.55 -31.81 22.14
C ARG A 10 -17.00 -31.17 20.81
N PRO A 11 -18.01 -30.30 20.79
CA PRO A 11 -18.30 -29.57 19.57
C PRO A 11 -17.08 -28.72 19.25
N ASP A 12 -16.53 -28.90 18.04
CA ASP A 12 -15.43 -28.11 17.50
C ASP A 12 -15.77 -26.61 17.64
N GLU A 13 -14.88 -25.84 18.27
CA GLU A 13 -15.11 -24.46 18.73
C GLU A 13 -15.28 -23.41 17.62
N ASP A 14 -15.37 -23.78 16.33
CA ASP A 14 -15.40 -22.82 15.21
C ASP A 14 -16.47 -23.11 14.14
N GLU A 15 -17.64 -23.63 14.53
CA GLU A 15 -18.81 -23.42 13.67
C GLU A 15 -19.17 -21.93 13.65
N VAL A 16 -18.75 -21.26 12.57
CA VAL A 16 -19.08 -19.86 12.26
C VAL A 16 -20.59 -19.69 12.22
N ARG A 17 -21.20 -19.46 13.38
CA ARG A 17 -22.63 -19.15 13.49
C ARG A 17 -22.84 -17.83 12.79
N SER A 18 -23.43 -17.87 11.60
CA SER A 18 -23.80 -16.65 10.88
C SER A 18 -24.81 -15.88 11.72
N THR A 19 -24.37 -14.78 12.32
CA THR A 19 -25.25 -13.91 13.10
C THR A 19 -25.94 -12.94 12.16
N ARG A 20 -27.26 -12.76 12.31
CA ARG A 20 -28.03 -11.78 11.53
C ARG A 20 -27.80 -10.39 12.13
N LEU A 21 -27.27 -9.48 11.33
CA LEU A 21 -27.11 -8.07 11.67
C LEU A 21 -28.11 -7.24 10.87
N GLN A 22 -28.90 -6.41 11.55
CA GLN A 22 -29.75 -5.40 10.91
C GLN A 22 -29.03 -4.06 10.98
N VAL A 23 -28.82 -3.41 9.83
CA VAL A 23 -28.13 -2.13 9.72
C VAL A 23 -29.07 -1.13 9.05
N LEU A 24 -29.17 0.06 9.62
CA LEU A 24 -29.86 1.19 9.00
C LEU A 24 -28.86 1.95 8.14
N VAL A 25 -29.19 2.14 6.88
CA VAL A 25 -28.38 2.89 5.91
C VAL A 25 -29.28 3.88 5.18
N THR A 26 -28.71 5.00 4.75
CA THR A 26 -29.39 5.95 3.88
C THR A 26 -29.61 5.35 2.48
N GLU A 27 -30.55 5.91 1.72
CA GLU A 27 -30.79 5.50 0.33
C GLU A 27 -29.54 5.69 -0.54
N SER A 28 -28.80 6.79 -0.32
CA SER A 28 -27.54 7.06 -1.00
C SER A 28 -26.47 6.02 -0.70
N GLU A 29 -26.34 5.57 0.55
CA GLU A 29 -25.37 4.54 0.94
C GLU A 29 -25.76 3.17 0.37
N ALA A 30 -27.05 2.82 0.42
CA ALA A 30 -27.53 1.58 -0.17
C ALA A 30 -27.26 1.53 -1.69
N ALA A 31 -27.51 2.62 -2.40
CA ALA A 31 -27.19 2.75 -3.82
C ALA A 31 -25.68 2.67 -4.08
N ALA A 32 -24.84 3.28 -3.24
CA ALA A 32 -23.39 3.19 -3.36
C ALA A 32 -22.88 1.76 -3.16
N ILE A 33 -23.42 1.01 -2.19
CA ILE A 33 -23.08 -0.41 -1.96
C ILE A 33 -23.49 -1.26 -3.15
N ASP A 34 -24.68 -1.05 -3.71
CA ASP A 34 -25.17 -1.78 -4.87
C ASP A 34 -24.30 -1.49 -6.12
N ASN A 35 -23.98 -0.21 -6.37
CA ASN A 35 -23.10 0.20 -7.47
C ASN A 35 -21.70 -0.40 -7.33
N TRP A 36 -21.14 -0.37 -6.13
CA TRP A 36 -19.87 -1.03 -5.84
C TRP A 36 -19.97 -2.54 -6.07
N GLY A 37 -21.00 -3.19 -5.54
CA GLY A 37 -21.22 -4.63 -5.69
C GLY A 37 -21.35 -5.07 -7.15
N ALA A 38 -22.06 -4.27 -7.98
CA ALA A 38 -22.17 -4.49 -9.42
C ALA A 38 -20.81 -4.43 -10.12
N GLY A 39 -20.00 -3.41 -9.81
CA GLY A 39 -18.63 -3.29 -10.34
C GLY A 39 -17.70 -4.43 -9.91
N ASN A 40 -17.98 -5.08 -8.78
CA ASN A 40 -17.20 -6.18 -8.22
C ASN A 40 -17.80 -7.57 -8.49
N LYS A 41 -18.85 -7.65 -9.34
CA LYS A 41 -19.56 -8.90 -9.73
C LYS A 41 -20.07 -9.72 -8.53
N LEU A 42 -20.47 -9.06 -7.45
CA LEU A 42 -20.99 -9.71 -6.25
C LEU A 42 -22.49 -10.00 -6.38
N LYS A 43 -22.92 -11.18 -5.92
CA LYS A 43 -24.27 -11.69 -6.22
C LYS A 43 -25.31 -11.26 -5.20
N SER A 44 -24.90 -10.87 -3.99
CA SER A 44 -25.84 -10.53 -2.92
C SER A 44 -25.39 -9.33 -2.09
N LYS A 45 -26.36 -8.54 -1.60
CA LYS A 45 -26.07 -7.41 -0.70
C LYS A 45 -25.35 -7.83 0.58
N ALA A 46 -25.70 -9.00 1.13
CA ALA A 46 -25.03 -9.54 2.31
C ALA A 46 -23.55 -9.86 2.04
N GLU A 47 -23.23 -10.40 0.87
CA GLU A 47 -21.84 -10.64 0.45
C GLU A 47 -21.09 -9.32 0.23
N MET A 48 -21.74 -8.31 -0.38
CA MET A 48 -21.16 -6.98 -0.56
C MET A 48 -20.77 -6.35 0.78
N VAL A 49 -21.69 -6.33 1.74
CA VAL A 49 -21.45 -5.78 3.08
C VAL A 49 -20.35 -6.55 3.82
N ARG A 50 -20.31 -7.89 3.74
CA ARG A 50 -19.23 -8.69 4.35
C ARG A 50 -17.87 -8.35 3.76
N GLN A 51 -17.78 -8.18 2.45
CA GLN A 51 -16.52 -7.82 1.79
C GLN A 51 -16.08 -6.40 2.16
N LEU A 52 -17.01 -5.44 2.22
CA LEU A 52 -16.70 -4.09 2.69
C LEU A 52 -16.22 -4.07 4.14
N PHE A 53 -16.85 -4.84 5.04
CA PHE A 53 -16.35 -4.99 6.41
C PHE A 53 -14.97 -5.62 6.46
N LYS A 54 -14.71 -6.66 5.67
CA LYS A 54 -13.38 -7.27 5.59
C LYS A 54 -12.33 -6.26 5.14
N ILE A 55 -12.61 -5.50 4.07
CA ILE A 55 -11.72 -4.44 3.58
C ILE A 55 -11.52 -3.36 4.66
N GLY A 56 -12.58 -2.93 5.32
CA GLY A 56 -12.52 -1.92 6.38
C GLY A 56 -11.69 -2.37 7.58
N LEU A 57 -11.85 -3.63 8.02
CA LEU A 57 -11.06 -4.20 9.12
C LEU A 57 -9.59 -4.37 8.72
N GLU A 58 -9.29 -4.87 7.52
CA GLU A 58 -7.92 -4.97 7.02
C GLU A 58 -7.26 -3.60 6.82
N ALA A 59 -8.03 -2.58 6.43
CA ALA A 59 -7.56 -1.21 6.30
C ALA A 59 -7.29 -0.58 7.68
N ALA A 60 -8.16 -0.83 8.66
CA ALA A 60 -7.99 -0.36 10.04
C ALA A 60 -6.75 -0.99 10.70
N ASP A 61 -6.55 -2.30 10.56
CA ASP A 61 -5.37 -3.01 11.08
C ASP A 61 -4.06 -2.45 10.51
N LYS A 62 -4.06 -2.06 9.23
CA LYS A 62 -2.89 -1.45 8.57
C LYS A 62 -2.78 0.06 8.81
N ALA A 63 -3.81 0.73 9.31
CA ALA A 63 -3.78 2.17 9.56
C ALA A 63 -2.73 2.53 10.63
N ASP A 64 -2.66 1.74 11.69
CA ASP A 64 -1.68 1.92 12.76
C ASP A 64 -0.24 1.80 12.21
N THR A 65 0.03 0.79 11.38
CA THR A 65 1.35 0.63 10.74
C THR A 65 1.70 1.81 9.83
N LEU A 66 0.73 2.39 9.10
CA LEU A 66 0.98 3.59 8.31
C LEU A 66 1.27 4.81 9.18
N GLU A 67 0.60 4.95 10.32
CA GLU A 67 0.86 6.03 11.26
C GLU A 67 2.26 5.92 11.89
N GLU A 68 2.69 4.71 12.26
CA GLU A 68 4.04 4.44 12.73
C GLU A 68 5.09 4.81 11.68
N GLN A 69 4.89 4.41 10.42
CA GLN A 69 5.80 4.74 9.32
C GLN A 69 5.84 6.25 9.03
N LYS A 70 4.71 6.95 9.13
CA LYS A 70 4.65 8.41 9.03
C LYS A 70 5.44 9.08 10.15
N LEU A 71 5.28 8.63 11.40
CA LEU A 71 6.05 9.13 12.53
C LEU A 71 7.55 8.88 12.35
N HIS A 72 7.92 7.70 11.84
CA HIS A 72 9.29 7.35 11.52
C HIS A 72 9.89 8.32 10.48
N LEU A 73 9.20 8.57 9.35
CA LEU A 73 9.61 9.55 8.35
C LEU A 73 9.78 10.97 8.90
N LEU A 74 8.89 11.41 9.79
CA LEU A 74 9.00 12.72 10.44
C LEU A 74 10.26 12.81 11.32
N ASN A 75 10.59 11.72 12.02
CA ASN A 75 11.80 11.64 12.84
C ASN A 75 13.06 11.60 11.97
N LEU A 76 13.05 10.88 10.84
CA LEU A 76 14.13 10.89 9.86
C LEU A 76 14.38 12.31 9.31
N LYS A 77 13.31 13.01 8.91
CA LYS A 77 13.40 14.40 8.45
C LYS A 77 14.03 15.32 9.50
N ARG A 78 13.62 15.20 10.76
CA ARG A 78 14.18 15.98 11.89
C ARG A 78 15.63 15.63 12.16
N ARG A 79 16.01 14.35 12.07
CA ARG A 79 17.40 13.88 12.19
C ARG A 79 18.26 14.46 11.06
N ALA A 80 17.81 14.35 9.82
CA ALA A 80 18.47 14.93 8.65
C ALA A 80 18.74 16.43 8.81
N ALA A 81 17.71 17.20 9.20
CA ALA A 81 17.85 18.63 9.42
C ALA A 81 18.92 18.95 10.49
N ARG A 82 18.91 18.24 11.61
CA ARG A 82 19.91 18.43 12.68
C ARG A 82 21.33 18.11 12.21
N GLU A 83 21.52 17.02 11.48
CA GLU A 83 22.83 16.64 10.96
C GLU A 83 23.35 17.64 9.92
N ILE A 84 22.51 18.08 8.99
CA ILE A 84 22.86 19.13 8.01
C ILE A 84 23.31 20.40 8.74
N THR A 85 22.53 20.85 9.73
CA THR A 85 22.88 22.03 10.52
C THR A 85 24.20 21.84 11.28
N GLY A 86 24.41 20.67 11.89
CA GLY A 86 25.61 20.35 12.65
C GLY A 86 26.87 20.23 11.78
N VAL A 87 26.77 19.62 10.60
CA VAL A 87 27.87 19.59 9.62
C VAL A 87 28.19 21.01 9.15
N ASN A 88 27.18 21.80 8.77
CA ASN A 88 27.38 23.19 8.34
C ASN A 88 28.01 24.07 9.43
N ALA A 89 27.59 23.92 10.68
CA ALA A 89 28.18 24.65 11.81
C ALA A 89 29.67 24.33 11.97
N ARG A 90 30.03 23.03 11.93
CA ARG A 90 31.43 22.58 12.03
C ARG A 90 32.28 23.07 10.85
N LEU A 91 31.74 23.07 9.64
CA LEU A 91 32.46 23.57 8.45
C LEU A 91 32.78 25.08 8.52
N ARG A 92 31.96 25.85 9.24
CA ARG A 92 32.18 27.30 9.45
C ARG A 92 33.28 27.58 10.46
N THR A 93 33.46 26.73 11.47
CA THR A 93 34.44 26.93 12.54
C THR A 93 35.80 26.30 12.24
N THR A 94 35.85 25.35 11.30
CA THR A 94 37.07 24.60 10.97
C THR A 94 37.98 25.43 10.05
N GLN A 95 39.23 25.60 10.48
CA GLN A 95 40.22 26.42 9.78
C GLN A 95 41.09 25.61 8.82
N THR A 96 41.31 24.33 9.11
CA THR A 96 42.16 23.47 8.27
C THR A 96 41.35 22.78 7.17
N GLU A 97 41.96 22.66 6.00
CA GLU A 97 41.33 22.00 4.85
C GLU A 97 41.18 20.49 5.05
N GLU A 98 42.10 19.87 5.80
CA GLU A 98 42.09 18.45 6.10
C GLU A 98 40.93 18.08 7.05
N GLU A 99 40.72 18.84 8.13
CA GLU A 99 39.57 18.64 9.01
C GLU A 99 38.25 18.92 8.29
N ARG A 100 38.20 19.94 7.42
CA ARG A 100 37.02 20.21 6.58
C ARG A 100 36.67 19.02 5.70
N THR A 101 37.67 18.42 5.07
CA THR A 101 37.49 17.24 4.20
C THR A 101 36.98 16.05 5.02
N GLN A 102 37.50 15.83 6.22
CA GLN A 102 37.02 14.78 7.12
C GLN A 102 35.56 15.02 7.57
N ILE A 103 35.20 16.25 7.90
CA ILE A 103 33.82 16.63 8.27
C ILE A 103 32.88 16.41 7.09
N LEU A 104 33.27 16.81 5.87
CA LEU A 104 32.47 16.59 4.66
C LEU A 104 32.26 15.10 4.39
N ARG A 105 33.33 14.30 4.46
CA ARG A 105 33.24 12.85 4.26
C ARG A 105 32.27 12.21 5.25
N ARG A 106 32.42 12.50 6.54
CA ARG A 106 31.53 11.97 7.59
C ARG A 106 30.10 12.48 7.43
N GLY A 107 29.93 13.73 7.02
CA GLY A 107 28.62 14.29 6.70
C GLY A 107 27.95 13.54 5.54
N LEU A 108 28.72 13.20 4.50
CA LEU A 108 28.23 12.45 3.33
C LEU A 108 27.83 11.02 3.71
N GLU A 109 28.63 10.32 4.52
CA GLU A 109 28.32 8.99 5.06
C GLU A 109 27.00 9.02 5.83
N LEU A 110 26.83 9.98 6.75
CA LEU A 110 25.58 10.15 7.50
C LEU A 110 24.37 10.48 6.61
N MET A 111 24.55 11.27 5.55
CA MET A 111 23.47 11.52 4.58
C MET A 111 23.12 10.26 3.80
N GLY A 112 24.11 9.43 3.46
CA GLY A 112 23.90 8.14 2.82
C GLY A 112 23.01 7.22 3.66
N ASP A 113 23.31 7.10 4.96
CA ASP A 113 22.51 6.30 5.89
C ASP A 113 21.07 6.81 5.99
N ILE A 114 20.89 8.13 6.12
CA ILE A 114 19.56 8.75 6.20
C ILE A 114 18.76 8.56 4.91
N LEU A 115 19.41 8.67 3.74
CA LEU A 115 18.76 8.43 2.45
C LEU A 115 18.36 6.95 2.30
N MET A 116 19.18 6.02 2.76
CA MET A 116 18.85 4.60 2.75
C MET A 116 17.65 4.30 3.65
N GLU A 117 17.66 4.81 4.89
CA GLU A 117 16.52 4.70 5.81
C GLU A 117 15.24 5.31 5.21
N LEU A 118 15.35 6.46 4.52
CA LEU A 118 14.23 7.11 3.83
C LEU A 118 13.66 6.25 2.69
N ILE A 119 14.53 5.65 1.86
CA ILE A 119 14.13 4.78 0.75
C ILE A 119 13.34 3.58 1.28
N LEU A 120 13.86 2.92 2.32
CA LEU A 120 13.22 1.75 2.94
C LEU A 120 11.84 2.10 3.51
N ALA A 121 11.75 3.16 4.32
CA ALA A 121 10.48 3.60 4.91
C ALA A 121 9.44 3.99 3.83
N THR A 122 9.88 4.60 2.73
CA THR A 122 8.99 4.98 1.62
C THR A 122 8.50 3.74 0.85
N ALA A 123 9.37 2.75 0.63
CA ALA A 123 9.00 1.48 0.01
C ALA A 123 7.96 0.71 0.86
N ASP A 124 8.12 0.70 2.18
CA ASP A 124 7.18 0.07 3.11
C ASP A 124 5.81 0.76 3.09
N ILE A 125 5.79 2.10 3.10
CA ILE A 125 4.53 2.86 2.97
C ILE A 125 3.85 2.58 1.64
N SER A 126 4.59 2.60 0.53
CA SER A 126 4.04 2.33 -0.80
C SER A 126 3.45 0.93 -0.88
N THR A 127 4.16 -0.07 -0.35
CA THR A 127 3.70 -1.46 -0.31
C THR A 127 2.45 -1.61 0.56
N THR A 128 2.44 -0.96 1.73
CA THR A 128 1.30 -1.02 2.66
C THR A 128 0.08 -0.31 2.11
N ALA A 129 0.25 0.89 1.56
CA ALA A 129 -0.82 1.63 0.88
C ALA A 129 -1.40 0.84 -0.29
N THR A 130 -0.54 0.23 -1.12
CA THR A 130 -0.96 -0.66 -2.20
C THR A 130 -1.76 -1.84 -1.66
N ARG A 131 -1.33 -2.47 -0.55
CA ARG A 131 -2.07 -3.59 0.07
C ARG A 131 -3.38 -3.21 0.74
N ILE A 132 -3.58 -1.95 1.12
CA ILE A 132 -4.86 -1.44 1.66
C ILE A 132 -5.82 -1.16 0.50
N VAL A 133 -5.30 -0.55 -0.57
CA VAL A 133 -6.12 -0.06 -1.67
C VAL A 133 -6.36 -1.15 -2.72
N ALA A 134 -5.44 -2.09 -2.92
CA ALA A 134 -5.55 -3.15 -3.91
C ALA A 134 -6.81 -4.02 -3.73
N PRO A 135 -7.25 -4.44 -2.53
CA PRO A 135 -8.51 -5.17 -2.37
C PRO A 135 -9.75 -4.37 -2.84
N ALA A 136 -9.71 -3.04 -2.68
CA ALA A 136 -10.79 -2.15 -3.12
C ALA A 136 -10.74 -1.86 -4.63
N ILE A 137 -9.57 -1.92 -5.26
CA ILE A 137 -9.37 -1.66 -6.70
C ILE A 137 -9.35 -2.94 -7.56
N SER A 138 -8.77 -4.03 -7.08
CA SER A 138 -8.49 -5.27 -7.82
C SER A 138 -9.74 -5.97 -8.35
N ARG A 139 -10.90 -5.77 -7.70
CA ARG A 139 -12.17 -6.33 -8.16
C ARG A 139 -12.99 -5.40 -9.04
N ARG A 140 -12.54 -4.15 -9.23
CA ARG A 140 -13.06 -3.21 -10.22
C ARG A 140 -12.56 -3.57 -11.63
N SER A 141 -12.31 -4.87 -11.90
CA SER A 141 -11.61 -5.42 -13.07
C SER A 141 -12.04 -4.66 -14.32
N ASN A 142 -11.25 -3.65 -14.65
CA ASN A 142 -11.48 -2.87 -15.83
C ASN A 142 -10.87 -3.75 -16.93
N PRO A 143 -11.66 -4.29 -17.87
CA PRO A 143 -11.10 -5.09 -18.95
C PRO A 143 -10.00 -4.31 -19.67
N GLU A 144 -10.03 -2.98 -19.64
CA GLU A 144 -8.97 -2.09 -20.12
C GLU A 144 -7.65 -2.19 -19.34
N VAL A 145 -7.68 -2.29 -18.00
CA VAL A 145 -6.46 -2.43 -17.18
C VAL A 145 -5.88 -3.83 -17.35
N GLU A 146 -6.73 -4.86 -17.41
CA GLU A 146 -6.31 -6.23 -17.67
C GLU A 146 -5.72 -6.34 -19.10
N THR A 147 -6.39 -5.76 -20.11
CA THR A 147 -5.89 -5.68 -21.48
C THR A 147 -4.61 -4.86 -21.57
N ALA A 148 -4.47 -3.78 -20.80
CA ALA A 148 -3.26 -2.97 -20.74
C ALA A 148 -2.10 -3.70 -20.05
N LEU A 149 -2.36 -4.46 -18.99
CA LEU A 149 -1.36 -5.31 -18.32
C LEU A 149 -0.92 -6.47 -19.24
N TYR A 150 -1.87 -7.10 -19.95
CA TYR A 150 -1.58 -8.08 -20.99
C TYR A 150 -0.77 -7.48 -22.15
N ALA A 151 -1.17 -6.30 -22.65
CA ALA A 151 -0.47 -5.59 -23.71
C ALA A 151 0.92 -5.08 -23.29
N ALA A 152 1.10 -4.78 -21.99
CA ALA A 152 2.37 -4.39 -21.40
C ALA A 152 3.25 -5.58 -21.00
N GLY A 153 2.81 -6.83 -21.24
CA GLY A 153 3.58 -8.05 -20.93
C GLY A 153 3.69 -8.37 -19.44
N TRP A 154 2.75 -7.89 -18.62
CA TRP A 154 2.65 -8.20 -17.19
C TRP A 154 1.55 -9.23 -16.98
N THR A 155 1.85 -10.51 -17.24
CA THR A 155 1.00 -11.62 -16.79
C THR A 155 1.71 -12.41 -15.70
N THR A 156 0.95 -12.78 -14.68
CA THR A 156 1.34 -13.77 -13.65
C THR A 156 1.29 -15.17 -14.25
N ALA A 157 2.23 -15.51 -15.11
CA ALA A 157 2.61 -16.89 -15.40
C ALA A 157 3.96 -16.88 -16.13
N GLN A 158 5.01 -17.27 -15.40
CA GLN A 158 6.33 -17.66 -15.92
C GLN A 158 7.17 -16.54 -16.56
N GLY A 159 8.23 -16.12 -15.86
CA GLY A 159 9.39 -15.46 -16.49
C GLY A 159 9.75 -14.06 -15.98
N LEU A 160 9.71 -13.81 -14.68
CA LEU A 160 10.18 -12.54 -14.10
C LEU A 160 11.68 -12.49 -13.77
N ASP A 161 12.46 -13.52 -14.11
CA ASP A 161 13.87 -13.58 -13.68
C ASP A 161 14.87 -12.80 -14.56
N GLU A 162 14.48 -12.24 -15.72
CA GLU A 162 15.46 -11.57 -16.61
C GLU A 162 14.92 -10.33 -17.35
N ALA A 163 14.07 -9.51 -16.73
CA ALA A 163 13.68 -8.23 -17.34
C ALA A 163 14.81 -7.18 -17.17
N SER A 164 15.50 -6.86 -18.27
CA SER A 164 16.49 -5.77 -18.34
C SER A 164 15.91 -4.45 -17.82
N GLU A 165 16.74 -3.65 -17.12
CA GLU A 165 16.38 -2.32 -16.59
C GLU A 165 15.78 -1.39 -17.67
N GLN A 166 16.19 -1.58 -18.92
CA GLN A 166 15.67 -0.84 -20.06
C GLN A 166 14.21 -1.20 -20.38
N ASP A 167 13.85 -2.47 -20.22
CA ASP A 167 12.49 -2.98 -20.41
C ASP A 167 11.55 -2.44 -19.32
N MET A 168 12.02 -2.34 -18.08
CA MET A 168 11.29 -1.68 -16.99
C MET A 168 11.09 -0.18 -17.24
N ARG A 169 12.08 0.53 -17.79
CA ARG A 169 11.96 1.96 -18.11
C ARG A 169 10.95 2.22 -19.23
N GLU A 170 10.92 1.37 -20.24
CA GLU A 170 9.95 1.47 -21.34
C GLU A 170 8.53 1.17 -20.85
N ARG A 171 8.35 0.19 -19.97
CA ARG A 171 7.07 -0.12 -19.30
C ARG A 171 6.57 1.04 -18.44
N LEU A 172 7.46 1.71 -17.70
CA LEU A 172 7.09 2.88 -16.89
C LEU A 172 6.67 4.09 -17.75
N ARG A 173 7.33 4.30 -18.90
CA ARG A 173 6.91 5.35 -19.85
C ARG A 173 5.53 5.10 -20.44
N ALA A 174 5.22 3.84 -20.76
CA ALA A 174 3.89 3.46 -21.27
C ALA A 174 2.78 3.74 -20.24
N LEU A 175 3.05 3.46 -18.96
CA LEU A 175 2.12 3.78 -17.87
C LEU A 175 1.94 5.29 -17.69
N GLN A 176 3.01 6.08 -17.81
CA GLN A 176 2.93 7.54 -17.71
C GLN A 176 2.07 8.14 -18.83
N THR A 177 2.23 7.67 -20.08
CA THR A 177 1.38 8.12 -21.20
C THR A 177 -0.10 7.75 -21.05
N LEU A 178 -0.42 6.67 -20.34
CA LEU A 178 -1.80 6.31 -20.04
C LEU A 178 -2.39 7.16 -18.92
N ALA A 179 -1.59 7.50 -17.91
CA ALA A 179 -1.99 8.43 -16.86
C ALA A 179 -2.26 9.83 -17.41
N ASP A 180 -1.40 10.32 -18.32
CA ASP A 180 -1.57 11.63 -18.97
C ASP A 180 -2.84 11.68 -19.84
N ARG A 181 -3.19 10.58 -20.53
CA ARG A 181 -4.46 10.50 -21.26
C ARG A 181 -5.69 10.48 -20.35
N GLN A 182 -5.59 9.90 -19.16
CA GLN A 182 -6.68 9.92 -18.19
C GLN A 182 -6.84 11.29 -17.52
N SER A 183 -5.77 12.07 -17.36
CA SER A 183 -5.90 13.45 -16.88
C SER A 183 -6.56 14.37 -17.90
N ASP A 184 -6.27 14.21 -19.20
CA ASP A 184 -6.89 15.01 -20.26
C ASP A 184 -8.40 14.74 -20.38
N LEU A 185 -8.84 13.49 -20.18
CA LEU A 185 -10.27 13.13 -20.19
C LEU A 185 -11.05 13.65 -18.97
N GLY A 186 -10.37 14.19 -17.96
CA GLY A 186 -10.98 14.78 -16.77
C GLY A 186 -11.20 16.29 -16.86
N GLU A 187 -10.69 16.98 -17.88
CA GLU A 187 -10.81 18.43 -18.05
C GLU A 187 -11.98 18.86 -18.96
N ASP A 188 -12.52 17.97 -19.80
CA ASP A 188 -13.60 18.30 -20.75
C ASP A 188 -15.03 18.25 -20.14
N ASP A 189 -15.17 17.93 -18.85
CA ASP A 189 -16.48 17.75 -18.17
C ASP A 189 -16.77 18.84 -17.12
N LYS A 190 -16.26 20.07 -17.31
CA LYS A 190 -16.55 21.26 -16.50
C LYS A 190 -17.16 22.42 -17.27
#